data_AF-F6X3Q8-F1
#
_entry.id   AF-F6X3Q8-F1
#
_cell.length_a   1.000
_cell.length_b   1.000
_cell.length_c   1.000
_cell.angle_alpha   90.00
_cell.angle_beta   90.00
_cell.angle_gamma   90.00
#
_symmetry.space_group_name_H-M   'P 1'
#
loop_
_entity.id
_entity.type
_entity.pdbx_description
1 polymer ?
#
loop_
_entity_poly.entity_id
_entity_poly.type
_entity_poly.pdbx_seq_one_letter_code
_entity_poly.pdbx_strand_id
1 'polypeptide(L)'
;MATKKLTRIGLSQDLCDRLSRHQVVTCQDFLCLSPLELMKVTGQSYQGVSELLYVVSRACAPQMQTAYEMKLEKSGGPSSAFLATTLISLDEALHGGVACGSLTEITGPSGCGKTQFCMMMSVLATLPTGMGGLEGAVIYIDTESAFSAERLIRIAEFRFPSFFNTEEKLLSMSSKIHLYKELTCNEVLKRIESLEEEIISNRVKLLIIDSVASVVRKEFDTQLQGNMRERSNFLAREASLLKYLAEEFSIIVGGSVDCTRPRNSRVWVPMRPHILLICVTLSLNSNCLPLTALLPWN
;
A
#
# COMPACT_ATOMS: atom_id res chain seq x y z
N MET A 1 -10.21 0.98 9.24
CA MET A 1 -11.60 0.69 8.85
C MET A 1 -12.57 1.88 8.85
N ALA A 2 -12.37 2.97 9.61
CA ALA A 2 -13.29 4.12 9.57
C ALA A 2 -13.42 4.78 8.16
N THR A 3 -12.37 4.71 7.34
CA THR A 3 -12.33 5.19 5.94
C THR A 3 -13.12 4.34 4.94
N LYS A 4 -13.73 3.22 5.37
CA LYS A 4 -14.46 2.30 4.47
C LYS A 4 -15.69 3.00 3.87
N LYS A 5 -15.87 2.92 2.56
CA LYS A 5 -17.00 3.56 1.83
C LYS A 5 -18.35 2.95 2.25
N LEU A 6 -19.35 3.80 2.46
CA LEU A 6 -20.70 3.41 2.87
C LEU A 6 -21.40 2.46 1.88
N THR A 7 -21.07 2.58 0.59
CA THR A 7 -21.55 1.68 -0.48
C THR A 7 -21.19 0.22 -0.25
N ARG A 8 -20.20 -0.09 0.59
CA ARG A 8 -19.75 -1.45 0.93
C ARG A 8 -20.50 -2.08 2.11
N ILE A 9 -21.30 -1.31 2.83
CA ILE A 9 -21.93 -1.72 4.10
C ILE A 9 -23.28 -2.43 3.87
N GLY A 10 -23.75 -2.51 2.61
CA GLY A 10 -25.07 -3.08 2.28
C GLY A 10 -26.24 -2.13 2.54
N LEU A 11 -25.98 -0.82 2.63
CA LEU A 11 -27.01 0.21 2.64
C LEU A 11 -27.69 0.31 1.27
N SER A 12 -28.93 0.79 1.22
CA SER A 12 -29.64 0.97 -0.05
C SER A 12 -28.98 2.07 -0.90
N GLN A 13 -28.99 1.88 -2.22
CA GLN A 13 -28.37 2.83 -3.16
C GLN A 13 -28.94 4.25 -3.01
N ASP A 14 -30.26 4.40 -2.87
CA ASP A 14 -30.90 5.69 -2.64
C ASP A 14 -30.46 6.39 -1.32
N LEU A 15 -30.13 5.64 -0.26
CA LEU A 15 -29.54 6.22 0.95
C LEU A 15 -28.09 6.64 0.71
N CYS A 16 -27.30 5.82 0.02
CA CYS A 16 -25.92 6.19 -0.37
C CYS A 16 -25.90 7.43 -1.28
N ASP A 17 -26.83 7.56 -2.22
CA ASP A 17 -26.94 8.70 -3.13
C ASP A 17 -27.42 9.98 -2.44
N ARG A 18 -28.21 9.86 -1.36
CA ARG A 18 -28.57 11.01 -0.52
C ARG A 18 -27.41 11.43 0.38
N LEU A 19 -26.68 10.48 0.96
CA LEU A 19 -25.49 10.74 1.77
C LEU A 19 -24.35 11.37 0.96
N SER A 20 -24.11 10.89 -0.28
CA SER A 20 -23.05 11.40 -1.16
C SER A 20 -23.27 12.85 -1.60
N ARG A 21 -24.54 13.27 -1.84
CA ARG A 21 -24.91 14.68 -2.10
C ARG A 21 -24.52 15.62 -0.96
N HIS A 22 -24.45 15.11 0.27
CA HIS A 22 -24.02 15.84 1.46
C HIS A 22 -22.54 15.59 1.83
N GLN A 23 -21.74 15.05 0.90
CA GLN A 23 -20.32 14.71 1.08
C GLN A 23 -20.05 13.63 2.15
N VAL A 24 -21.07 12.85 2.52
CA VAL A 24 -20.96 11.74 3.47
C VAL A 24 -20.71 10.46 2.68
N VAL A 25 -19.45 9.99 2.62
CA VAL A 25 -19.04 8.89 1.71
C VAL A 25 -18.48 7.68 2.46
N THR A 26 -17.85 7.90 3.62
CA THR A 26 -17.21 6.86 4.45
C THR A 26 -17.95 6.60 5.76
N CYS A 27 -17.63 5.49 6.46
CA CYS A 27 -18.12 5.28 7.82
C CYS A 27 -17.79 6.46 8.73
N GLN A 28 -16.59 7.02 8.59
CA GLN A 28 -16.10 8.12 9.42
C GLN A 28 -16.98 9.35 9.27
N ASP A 29 -17.27 9.76 8.03
CA ASP A 29 -18.14 10.91 7.75
C ASP A 29 -19.52 10.71 8.39
N PHE A 30 -20.07 9.51 8.27
CA PHE A 30 -21.38 9.15 8.84
C PHE A 30 -21.38 9.13 10.37
N LEU A 31 -20.34 8.56 10.99
CA LEU A 31 -20.22 8.42 12.45
C LEU A 31 -19.78 9.72 13.14
N CYS A 32 -19.22 10.68 12.39
CA CYS A 32 -18.90 12.02 12.89
C CYS A 32 -20.11 12.97 12.95
N LEU A 33 -21.21 12.64 12.26
CA LEU A 33 -22.45 13.44 12.30
C LEU A 33 -23.30 13.12 13.54
N SER A 34 -23.96 14.14 14.08
CA SER A 34 -24.94 13.93 15.14
C SER A 34 -26.20 13.22 14.63
N PRO A 35 -26.95 12.50 15.49
CA PRO A 35 -28.21 11.86 15.07
C PRO A 35 -29.21 12.83 14.44
N LEU A 36 -29.24 14.10 14.86
CA LEU A 36 -30.13 15.12 14.31
C LEU A 36 -29.71 15.57 12.90
N GLU A 37 -28.41 15.61 12.60
CA GLU A 37 -27.90 15.88 11.25
C GLU A 37 -28.15 14.68 10.33
N LEU A 38 -27.93 13.46 10.82
CA LEU A 38 -28.26 12.23 10.10
C LEU A 38 -29.76 12.16 9.78
N MET A 39 -30.67 12.55 10.70
CA MET A 39 -32.11 12.64 10.40
C MET A 39 -32.41 13.63 9.27
N LYS A 40 -31.73 14.80 9.24
CA LYS A 40 -31.91 15.80 8.16
C LYS A 40 -31.38 15.30 6.81
N VAL A 41 -30.21 14.66 6.79
CA VAL A 41 -29.55 14.19 5.57
C VAL A 41 -30.23 12.93 5.00
N THR A 42 -30.60 11.97 5.86
CA THR A 42 -31.23 10.71 5.45
C THR A 42 -32.75 10.79 5.34
N GLY A 43 -33.39 11.84 5.85
CA GLY A 43 -34.84 11.96 5.93
C GLY A 43 -35.53 10.88 6.80
N GLN A 44 -34.76 10.13 7.59
CA GLN A 44 -35.27 9.03 8.42
C GLN A 44 -35.75 9.51 9.79
N SER A 45 -36.60 8.69 10.42
CA SER A 45 -36.95 8.86 11.84
C SER A 45 -35.72 8.63 12.73
N TYR A 46 -35.80 9.08 13.99
CA TYR A 46 -34.73 8.83 14.98
C TYR A 46 -34.45 7.32 15.17
N GLN A 47 -35.48 6.47 15.08
CA GLN A 47 -35.34 5.01 15.13
C GLN A 47 -34.57 4.49 13.91
N GLY A 48 -34.94 4.91 12.69
CA GLY A 48 -34.22 4.52 11.47
C GLY A 48 -32.76 4.99 11.46
N VAL A 49 -32.48 6.19 11.98
CA VAL A 49 -31.10 6.68 12.17
C VAL A 49 -30.34 5.85 13.22
N SER A 50 -30.99 5.41 14.29
CA SER A 50 -30.38 4.55 15.31
C SER A 50 -30.02 3.17 14.75
N GLU A 51 -30.90 2.58 13.93
CA GLU A 51 -30.63 1.33 13.21
C GLU A 51 -29.47 1.49 12.20
N LEU A 52 -29.46 2.57 11.41
CA LEU A 52 -28.36 2.88 10.49
C LEU A 52 -27.03 3.08 11.23
N LEU A 53 -27.02 3.81 12.35
CA LEU A 53 -25.85 3.96 13.22
C LEU A 53 -25.35 2.61 13.73
N TYR A 54 -26.24 1.71 14.13
CA TYR A 54 -25.86 0.36 14.57
C TYR A 54 -25.26 -0.48 13.43
N VAL A 55 -25.85 -0.44 12.23
CA VAL A 55 -25.36 -1.14 11.03
C VAL A 55 -23.97 -0.62 10.63
N VAL A 56 -23.81 0.70 10.49
CA VAL A 56 -22.51 1.32 10.15
C VAL A 56 -21.47 1.06 11.25
N SER A 57 -21.82 1.25 12.53
CA SER A 57 -20.90 0.97 13.64
C SER A 57 -20.41 -0.48 13.61
N ARG A 58 -21.30 -1.45 13.40
CA ARG A 58 -20.92 -2.87 13.30
C ARG A 58 -20.08 -3.22 12.08
N ALA A 59 -20.28 -2.54 10.96
CA ALA A 59 -19.52 -2.80 9.74
C ALA A 59 -18.07 -2.25 9.78
N CYS A 60 -17.81 -1.28 10.65
CA CYS A 60 -16.53 -0.59 10.74
C CYS A 60 -15.80 -0.84 12.08
N ALA A 61 -16.47 -1.46 13.06
CA ALA A 61 -15.87 -1.96 14.30
C ALA A 61 -15.04 -3.23 14.05
N PRO A 62 -13.84 -3.36 14.64
CA PRO A 62 -13.07 -4.59 14.57
C PRO A 62 -13.78 -5.71 15.34
N GLN A 63 -13.72 -6.94 14.84
CA GLN A 63 -14.20 -8.10 15.60
C GLN A 63 -13.29 -8.32 16.82
N MET A 64 -13.90 -8.56 17.98
CA MET A 64 -13.15 -8.98 19.17
C MET A 64 -12.63 -10.40 18.93
N GLN A 65 -11.32 -10.55 18.94
CA GLN A 65 -10.63 -11.82 18.80
C GLN A 65 -9.74 -12.03 20.03
N THR A 66 -9.70 -13.25 20.56
CA THR A 66 -8.82 -13.61 21.67
C THR A 66 -7.38 -13.78 21.18
N ALA A 67 -6.41 -13.57 22.08
CA ALA A 67 -5.00 -13.81 21.78
C ALA A 67 -4.69 -15.29 21.44
N TYR A 68 -5.59 -16.21 21.80
CA TYR A 68 -5.46 -17.64 21.49
C TYR A 68 -5.88 -17.95 20.04
N GLU A 69 -7.02 -17.40 19.58
CA GLU A 69 -7.47 -17.54 18.18
C GLU A 69 -6.43 -16.95 17.20
N MET A 70 -5.88 -15.77 17.51
CA MET A 70 -4.81 -15.16 16.71
C MET A 70 -3.53 -16.02 16.61
N LYS A 71 -3.29 -16.91 17.59
CA LYS A 71 -2.19 -17.88 17.54
C LYS A 71 -2.54 -19.09 16.66
N LEU A 72 -3.79 -19.55 16.71
CA LEU A 72 -4.26 -20.67 15.90
C LEU A 72 -4.31 -20.33 14.40
N GLU A 73 -4.76 -19.12 14.03
CA GLU A 73 -4.79 -18.68 12.63
C GLU A 73 -3.39 -18.67 11.99
N LYS A 74 -2.36 -18.22 12.73
CA LYS A 74 -0.95 -18.28 12.30
C LYS A 74 -0.39 -19.70 12.17
N SER A 75 -1.11 -20.70 12.68
CA SER A 75 -0.76 -22.12 12.58
C SER A 75 -1.49 -22.82 11.42
N GLY A 76 -2.47 -22.15 10.80
CA GLY A 76 -3.39 -22.68 9.78
C GLY A 76 -2.87 -22.73 8.34
N GLY A 77 -1.62 -23.17 8.14
CA GLY A 77 -1.09 -23.52 6.82
C GLY A 77 -0.36 -22.39 6.04
N PRO A 78 0.49 -22.75 5.07
CA PRO A 78 1.35 -21.81 4.34
C PRO A 78 0.64 -21.27 3.08
N SER A 79 -0.25 -20.29 3.21
CA SER A 79 -0.97 -19.75 2.06
C SER A 79 -1.15 -18.23 2.10
N SER A 80 -0.66 -17.56 1.06
CA SER A 80 -0.87 -16.14 0.72
C SER A 80 -0.41 -15.06 1.73
N ALA A 81 0.17 -15.41 2.87
CA ALA A 81 0.58 -14.41 3.88
C ALA A 81 1.84 -13.59 3.53
N PHE A 82 2.72 -14.12 2.67
CA PHE A 82 3.99 -13.47 2.30
C PHE A 82 4.32 -13.69 0.81
N LEU A 83 5.03 -12.73 0.22
CA LEU A 83 5.69 -12.85 -1.09
C LEU A 83 7.21 -12.90 -0.85
N ALA A 84 7.81 -14.07 -1.12
CA ALA A 84 9.26 -14.25 -1.04
C ALA A 84 9.99 -13.31 -2.01
N THR A 85 11.06 -12.68 -1.55
CA THR A 85 11.90 -11.76 -2.33
C THR A 85 12.91 -12.49 -3.22
N THR A 86 13.08 -13.80 -3.00
CA THR A 86 14.10 -14.67 -3.62
C THR A 86 15.54 -14.33 -3.21
N LEU A 87 15.70 -13.54 -2.15
CA LEU A 87 16.96 -13.24 -1.48
C LEU A 87 16.92 -13.92 -0.11
N ILE A 88 17.54 -15.10 0.00
CA ILE A 88 17.40 -16.01 1.15
C ILE A 88 17.59 -15.27 2.49
N SER A 89 18.67 -14.52 2.66
CA SER A 89 18.95 -13.78 3.91
C SER A 89 17.97 -12.65 4.21
N LEU A 90 17.30 -12.08 3.20
CA LEU A 90 16.25 -11.10 3.39
C LEU A 90 14.92 -11.78 3.74
N ASP A 91 14.60 -12.89 3.08
CA ASP A 91 13.40 -13.69 3.38
C ASP A 91 13.49 -14.31 4.78
N GLU A 92 14.66 -14.74 5.23
CA GLU A 92 14.94 -15.14 6.62
C GLU A 92 14.70 -13.98 7.61
N ALA A 93 15.27 -12.79 7.34
CA ALA A 93 15.08 -11.60 8.18
C ALA A 93 13.62 -11.13 8.25
N LEU A 94 12.86 -11.30 7.16
CA LEU A 94 11.44 -10.99 7.05
C LEU A 94 10.52 -12.16 7.48
N HIS A 95 11.08 -13.30 7.91
CA HIS A 95 10.35 -14.50 8.34
C HIS A 95 9.43 -15.13 7.27
N GLY A 96 9.84 -15.06 5.99
CA GLY A 96 9.14 -15.66 4.85
C GLY A 96 9.00 -14.76 3.62
N GLY A 97 9.39 -13.48 3.73
CA GLY A 97 9.31 -12.49 2.65
C GLY A 97 8.46 -11.28 3.02
N VAL A 98 8.00 -10.52 2.03
CA VAL A 98 7.19 -9.31 2.24
C VAL A 98 5.74 -9.70 2.59
N ALA A 99 5.22 -9.22 3.72
CA ALA A 99 3.92 -9.63 4.23
C ALA A 99 2.74 -9.00 3.47
N CYS A 100 1.80 -9.84 3.03
CA CYS A 100 0.53 -9.42 2.44
C CYS A 100 -0.38 -8.75 3.49
N GLY A 101 -1.22 -7.81 3.05
CA GLY A 101 -2.02 -6.99 3.96
C GLY A 101 -1.19 -6.01 4.79
N SER A 102 0.11 -5.92 4.50
CA SER A 102 1.01 -4.94 5.06
C SER A 102 1.58 -4.03 3.98
N LEU A 103 1.94 -2.85 4.42
CA LEU A 103 2.76 -1.86 3.75
C LEU A 103 4.24 -2.27 4.12
N THR A 104 5.35 -2.11 3.35
CA THR A 104 6.73 -2.64 3.76
C THR A 104 8.05 -1.86 3.38
N GLU A 105 8.73 -1.12 4.27
CA GLU A 105 9.76 -0.06 3.96
C GLU A 105 11.14 -0.48 3.40
N ILE A 106 11.59 0.17 2.30
CA ILE A 106 12.86 -0.08 1.59
C ILE A 106 13.67 1.21 1.40
N THR A 107 14.04 1.84 2.51
CA THR A 107 14.88 3.04 2.51
C THR A 107 16.34 2.75 2.12
N GLY A 108 17.05 3.74 1.56
CA GLY A 108 18.48 3.61 1.22
C GLY A 108 19.00 4.71 0.27
N PRO A 109 20.32 4.87 0.07
CA PRO A 109 20.90 5.93 -0.76
C PRO A 109 20.60 5.75 -2.26
N SER A 110 20.93 6.76 -3.08
CA SER A 110 20.82 6.63 -4.54
C SER A 110 21.62 5.44 -5.08
N GLY A 111 21.15 4.83 -6.18
CA GLY A 111 21.84 3.73 -6.84
C GLY A 111 21.88 2.40 -6.09
N CYS A 112 21.40 2.31 -4.84
CA CYS A 112 21.46 1.05 -4.07
C CYS A 112 20.46 -0.04 -4.52
N GLY A 113 19.90 0.04 -5.72
CA GLY A 113 19.09 -1.02 -6.33
C GLY A 113 17.60 -1.02 -6.00
N LYS A 114 17.06 -0.03 -5.28
CA LYS A 114 15.65 0.00 -4.86
C LYS A 114 14.63 -0.18 -6.00
N THR A 115 14.73 0.60 -7.08
CA THR A 115 13.89 0.45 -8.29
C THR A 115 14.07 -0.92 -8.97
N GLN A 116 15.27 -1.52 -8.90
CA GLN A 116 15.48 -2.89 -9.40
C GLN A 116 14.74 -3.91 -8.52
N PHE A 117 14.76 -3.71 -7.20
CA PHE A 117 14.00 -4.53 -6.25
C PHE A 117 12.49 -4.40 -6.49
N CYS A 118 11.96 -3.18 -6.68
CA CYS A 118 10.55 -2.96 -7.01
C CYS A 118 10.13 -3.66 -8.32
N MET A 119 10.94 -3.57 -9.38
CA MET A 119 10.68 -4.32 -10.62
C MET A 119 10.79 -5.85 -10.42
N MET A 120 11.74 -6.34 -9.63
CA MET A 120 11.80 -7.76 -9.25
C MET A 120 10.52 -8.20 -8.53
N MET A 121 10.07 -7.47 -7.50
CA MET A 121 8.85 -7.79 -6.78
C MET A 121 7.61 -7.76 -7.68
N SER A 122 7.60 -6.86 -8.68
CA SER A 122 6.55 -6.84 -9.71
C SER A 122 6.50 -8.15 -10.51
N VAL A 123 7.65 -8.64 -11.00
CA VAL A 123 7.73 -9.95 -11.67
C VAL A 123 7.26 -11.06 -10.73
N LEU A 124 7.78 -11.11 -9.50
CA LEU A 124 7.44 -12.14 -8.50
C LEU A 124 5.94 -12.19 -8.20
N ALA A 125 5.28 -11.04 -8.03
CA ALA A 125 3.84 -11.00 -7.76
C ALA A 125 2.99 -11.56 -8.91
N THR A 126 3.43 -11.39 -10.17
CA THR A 126 2.71 -11.93 -11.35
C THR A 126 2.89 -13.44 -11.58
N LEU A 127 3.93 -14.06 -10.99
CA LEU A 127 4.21 -15.48 -11.14
C LEU A 127 3.08 -16.35 -10.55
N PRO A 128 2.90 -17.59 -11.05
CA PRO A 128 1.95 -18.53 -10.47
C PRO A 128 2.26 -18.83 -9.00
N THR A 129 1.22 -19.11 -8.22
CA THR A 129 1.33 -19.48 -6.79
C THR A 129 2.23 -20.71 -6.58
N GLY A 130 2.20 -21.69 -7.48
CA GLY A 130 3.09 -22.85 -7.47
C GLY A 130 4.59 -22.53 -7.68
N MET A 131 4.94 -21.30 -8.04
CA MET A 131 6.32 -20.81 -8.15
C MET A 131 6.67 -19.76 -7.06
N GLY A 132 5.81 -19.62 -6.03
CA GLY A 132 5.99 -18.64 -4.95
C GLY A 132 5.51 -17.22 -5.27
N GLY A 133 4.84 -17.02 -6.40
CA GLY A 133 4.19 -15.76 -6.74
C GLY A 133 2.77 -15.62 -6.16
N LEU A 134 2.08 -14.54 -6.51
CA LEU A 134 0.70 -14.26 -6.05
C LEU A 134 -0.35 -14.44 -7.16
N GLU A 135 0.08 -14.77 -8.38
CA GLU A 135 -0.72 -14.89 -9.62
C GLU A 135 -1.52 -13.62 -10.00
N GLY A 136 -1.30 -12.51 -9.29
CA GLY A 136 -2.08 -11.29 -9.36
C GLY A 136 -1.52 -10.23 -10.30
N ALA A 137 -2.29 -9.15 -10.46
CA ALA A 137 -1.82 -7.94 -11.10
C ALA A 137 -0.98 -7.07 -10.13
N VAL A 138 -0.22 -6.14 -10.70
CA VAL A 138 0.61 -5.18 -9.98
C VAL A 138 0.24 -3.78 -10.45
N ILE A 139 0.13 -2.84 -9.52
CA ILE A 139 0.08 -1.41 -9.84
C ILE A 139 1.42 -0.78 -9.46
N TYR A 140 2.05 -0.10 -10.41
CA TYR A 140 3.33 0.59 -10.24
C TYR A 140 3.11 2.08 -10.50
N ILE A 141 3.25 2.91 -9.47
CA ILE A 141 3.21 4.37 -9.55
C ILE A 141 4.66 4.86 -9.58
N ASP A 142 5.11 5.28 -10.75
CA ASP A 142 6.44 5.85 -10.99
C ASP A 142 6.37 7.38 -10.93
N THR A 143 7.21 7.98 -10.11
CA THR A 143 7.26 9.43 -9.85
C THR A 143 8.57 10.09 -10.30
N GLU A 144 9.57 9.27 -10.63
CA GLU A 144 10.88 9.71 -11.11
C GLU A 144 11.08 9.41 -12.62
N SER A 145 10.10 8.77 -13.26
CA SER A 145 10.22 8.20 -14.62
C SER A 145 11.38 7.19 -14.73
N ALA A 146 11.64 6.46 -13.65
CA ALA A 146 12.74 5.51 -13.53
C ALA A 146 12.39 4.09 -13.98
N PHE A 147 11.10 3.78 -14.17
CA PHE A 147 10.63 2.49 -14.64
C PHE A 147 10.95 2.26 -16.12
N SER A 148 11.35 1.03 -16.46
CA SER A 148 11.68 0.63 -17.83
C SER A 148 11.14 -0.78 -18.10
N ALA A 149 10.24 -0.90 -19.07
CA ALA A 149 9.65 -2.17 -19.48
C ALA A 149 10.71 -3.15 -20.02
N GLU A 150 11.72 -2.65 -20.75
CA GLU A 150 12.86 -3.46 -21.20
C GLU A 150 13.66 -4.05 -20.02
N ARG A 151 13.90 -3.25 -18.97
CA ARG A 151 14.57 -3.75 -17.76
C ARG A 151 13.73 -4.77 -17.02
N LEU A 152 12.41 -4.54 -16.91
CA LEU A 152 11.48 -5.51 -16.31
C LEU A 152 11.50 -6.85 -17.05
N ILE A 153 11.41 -6.84 -18.39
CA ILE A 153 11.47 -8.03 -19.24
C ILE A 153 12.80 -8.77 -19.03
N ARG A 154 13.94 -8.08 -19.10
CA ARG A 154 15.26 -8.68 -18.87
C ARG A 154 15.41 -9.27 -17.46
N ILE A 155 14.83 -8.64 -16.43
CA ILE A 155 14.81 -9.19 -15.07
C ILE A 155 14.02 -10.50 -15.04
N ALA A 156 12.85 -10.55 -15.70
CA ALA A 156 12.03 -11.74 -15.78
C ALA A 156 12.75 -12.90 -16.50
N GLU A 157 13.27 -12.64 -17.70
CA GLU A 157 14.03 -13.61 -18.51
C GLU A 157 15.26 -14.15 -17.74
N PHE A 158 16.05 -13.28 -17.12
CA PHE A 158 17.28 -13.67 -16.41
C PHE A 158 16.99 -14.46 -15.13
N ARG A 159 15.93 -14.12 -14.38
CA ARG A 159 15.62 -14.74 -13.09
C ARG A 159 14.82 -16.03 -13.21
N PHE A 160 13.96 -16.13 -14.22
CA PHE A 160 13.11 -17.31 -14.45
C PHE A 160 13.16 -17.76 -15.92
N PRO A 161 14.36 -18.10 -16.46
CA PRO A 161 14.54 -18.42 -17.88
C PRO A 161 13.76 -19.66 -18.34
N SER A 162 13.50 -20.60 -17.42
CA SER A 162 12.65 -21.78 -17.68
C SER A 162 11.16 -21.44 -17.75
N PHE A 163 10.72 -20.37 -17.07
CA PHE A 163 9.34 -19.91 -17.12
C PHE A 163 9.12 -18.94 -18.27
N PHE A 164 9.88 -17.84 -18.35
CA PHE A 164 9.77 -16.82 -19.40
C PHE A 164 10.55 -17.19 -20.67
N ASN A 165 10.33 -18.41 -21.17
CA ASN A 165 10.93 -18.93 -22.40
C ASN A 165 10.09 -18.66 -23.66
N THR A 166 9.04 -17.85 -23.57
CA THR A 166 8.08 -17.61 -24.66
C THR A 166 7.50 -16.20 -24.55
N GLU A 167 7.40 -15.50 -25.68
CA GLU A 167 6.89 -14.14 -25.77
C GLU A 167 5.48 -14.00 -25.17
N GLU A 168 4.59 -14.99 -25.38
CA GLU A 168 3.25 -15.04 -24.78
C GLU A 168 3.25 -14.87 -23.25
N LYS A 169 4.24 -15.43 -22.55
CA LYS A 169 4.34 -15.34 -21.08
C LYS A 169 4.90 -13.98 -20.64
N LEU A 170 5.79 -13.39 -21.43
CA LEU A 170 6.29 -12.03 -21.20
C LEU A 170 5.19 -10.99 -21.46
N LEU A 171 4.36 -11.18 -22.49
CA LEU A 171 3.14 -10.41 -22.75
C LEU A 171 2.12 -10.60 -21.62
N SER A 172 1.93 -11.83 -21.13
CA SER A 172 1.03 -12.10 -20.00
C SER A 172 1.50 -11.45 -18.70
N MET A 173 2.80 -11.45 -18.40
CA MET A 173 3.36 -10.78 -17.23
C MET A 173 3.30 -9.25 -17.35
N SER A 174 3.72 -8.70 -18.48
CA SER A 174 3.70 -7.24 -18.69
C SER A 174 2.29 -6.65 -18.72
N SER A 175 1.30 -7.36 -19.29
CA SER A 175 -0.12 -6.93 -19.27
C SER A 175 -0.76 -6.95 -17.88
N LYS A 176 -0.19 -7.70 -16.92
CA LYS A 176 -0.58 -7.68 -15.50
C LYS A 176 0.07 -6.55 -14.68
N ILE A 177 0.96 -5.75 -15.27
CA ILE A 177 1.68 -4.68 -14.55
C ILE A 177 1.22 -3.32 -15.08
N HIS A 178 0.32 -2.68 -14.33
CA HIS A 178 -0.28 -1.40 -14.65
C HIS A 178 0.64 -0.27 -14.18
N LEU A 179 1.20 0.50 -15.12
CA LEU A 179 2.11 1.62 -14.84
C LEU A 179 1.37 2.96 -14.88
N TYR A 180 1.45 3.71 -13.78
CA TYR A 180 1.06 5.12 -13.71
C TYR A 180 2.28 6.00 -13.54
N LYS A 181 2.27 7.17 -14.19
CA LYS A 181 3.32 8.19 -14.07
C LYS A 181 2.71 9.44 -13.46
N GLU A 182 2.92 9.62 -12.17
CA GLU A 182 2.33 10.69 -11.37
C GLU A 182 3.49 11.53 -10.80
N LEU A 183 3.60 12.80 -11.21
CA LEU A 183 4.81 13.60 -10.97
C LEU A 183 4.66 14.62 -9.84
N THR A 184 3.43 14.82 -9.36
CA THR A 184 3.05 15.77 -8.29
C THR A 184 2.33 15.10 -7.12
N CYS A 185 2.38 15.70 -5.93
CA CYS A 185 1.84 15.11 -4.69
C CYS A 185 0.32 14.90 -4.81
N ASN A 186 -0.34 15.84 -5.47
CA ASN A 186 -1.78 15.83 -5.71
C ASN A 186 -2.21 14.74 -6.71
N GLU A 187 -1.38 14.45 -7.73
CA GLU A 187 -1.62 13.35 -8.67
C GLU A 187 -1.49 11.98 -7.96
N VAL A 188 -0.43 11.79 -7.16
CA VAL A 188 -0.25 10.55 -6.39
C VAL A 188 -1.42 10.33 -5.41
N LEU A 189 -1.83 11.36 -4.65
CA LEU A 189 -3.01 11.26 -3.77
C LEU A 189 -4.28 10.88 -4.54
N LYS A 190 -4.60 11.59 -5.63
CA LYS A 190 -5.80 11.31 -6.44
C LYS A 190 -5.79 9.90 -7.01
N ARG A 191 -4.62 9.43 -7.46
CA ARG A 191 -4.44 8.04 -7.91
C ARG A 191 -4.77 7.07 -6.78
N ILE A 192 -4.15 7.23 -5.60
CA ILE A 192 -4.40 6.37 -4.42
C ILE A 192 -5.91 6.35 -4.05
N GLU A 193 -6.59 7.49 -4.13
CA GLU A 193 -8.03 7.61 -3.85
C GLU A 193 -8.92 6.90 -4.90
N SER A 194 -8.46 6.75 -6.15
CA SER A 194 -9.17 6.04 -7.22
C SER A 194 -8.77 4.56 -7.40
N LEU A 195 -7.62 4.11 -6.87
CA LEU A 195 -7.11 2.74 -7.05
C LEU A 195 -8.08 1.64 -6.60
N GLU A 196 -9.00 1.96 -5.69
CA GLU A 196 -9.88 0.98 -5.04
C GLU A 196 -10.70 0.12 -6.03
N GLU A 197 -11.11 0.69 -7.17
CA GLU A 197 -11.87 -0.01 -8.21
C GLU A 197 -10.95 -0.83 -9.13
N GLU A 198 -9.80 -0.26 -9.52
CA GLU A 198 -8.76 -0.90 -10.34
C GLU A 198 -8.17 -2.14 -9.64
N ILE A 199 -8.00 -2.05 -8.31
CA ILE A 199 -7.54 -3.14 -7.45
C ILE A 199 -8.46 -4.36 -7.55
N ILE A 200 -9.77 -4.14 -7.53
CA ILE A 200 -10.78 -5.20 -7.56
C ILE A 200 -10.88 -5.80 -8.96
N SER A 201 -11.02 -4.95 -9.98
CA SER A 201 -11.25 -5.40 -11.36
C SER A 201 -10.06 -6.19 -11.92
N ASN A 202 -8.83 -5.72 -11.67
CA ASN A 202 -7.61 -6.36 -12.16
C ASN A 202 -7.05 -7.43 -11.21
N ARG A 203 -7.68 -7.66 -10.05
CA ARG A 203 -7.21 -8.60 -9.00
C ARG A 203 -5.76 -8.32 -8.59
N VAL A 204 -5.49 -7.06 -8.25
CA VAL A 204 -4.16 -6.60 -7.85
C VAL A 204 -3.72 -7.27 -6.55
N LYS A 205 -2.44 -7.62 -6.46
CA LYS A 205 -1.81 -8.23 -5.27
C LYS A 205 -0.61 -7.47 -4.74
N LEU A 206 -0.05 -6.56 -5.54
CA LEU A 206 1.06 -5.70 -5.17
C LEU A 206 0.82 -4.27 -5.71
N LEU A 207 0.98 -3.28 -4.84
CA LEU A 207 0.97 -1.85 -5.17
C LEU A 207 2.34 -1.26 -4.79
N ILE A 208 3.01 -0.64 -5.74
CA ILE A 208 4.32 0.01 -5.56
C ILE A 208 4.18 1.50 -5.88
N ILE A 209 4.74 2.36 -5.03
CA ILE A 209 5.00 3.78 -5.35
C ILE A 209 6.51 4.00 -5.25
N ASP A 210 7.15 4.09 -6.42
CA ASP A 210 8.53 4.50 -6.61
C ASP A 210 8.49 5.94 -7.14
N SER A 211 8.19 6.94 -6.30
CA SER A 211 8.64 7.11 -4.93
C SER A 211 7.96 8.33 -4.28
N VAL A 212 7.26 8.15 -3.17
CA VAL A 212 6.58 9.29 -2.50
C VAL A 212 7.56 10.43 -2.12
N ALA A 213 8.74 10.12 -1.58
CA ALA A 213 9.67 11.18 -1.15
C ALA A 213 10.33 11.96 -2.29
N SER A 214 10.26 11.52 -3.56
CA SER A 214 10.77 12.35 -4.67
C SER A 214 9.86 13.55 -4.87
N VAL A 215 8.56 13.29 -4.89
CA VAL A 215 7.49 14.25 -5.13
C VAL A 215 7.40 15.24 -3.97
N VAL A 216 7.39 14.70 -2.76
CA VAL A 216 7.38 15.49 -1.52
C VAL A 216 8.63 16.38 -1.40
N ARG A 217 9.81 15.97 -1.91
CA ARG A 217 11.01 16.84 -1.92
C ARG A 217 11.05 17.84 -3.07
N LYS A 218 10.39 17.57 -4.20
CA LYS A 218 10.23 18.54 -5.30
C LYS A 218 9.32 19.69 -4.89
N GLU A 219 8.25 19.41 -4.15
CA GLU A 219 7.22 20.41 -3.81
C GLU A 219 7.45 21.11 -2.46
N PHE A 220 7.90 20.37 -1.42
CA PHE A 220 8.09 20.94 -0.08
C PHE A 220 9.56 21.25 0.19
N ASP A 221 10.04 22.39 -0.33
CA ASP A 221 11.37 22.92 -0.01
C ASP A 221 11.50 23.18 1.50
N THR A 222 12.63 22.77 2.07
CA THR A 222 12.94 22.79 3.51
C THR A 222 13.31 24.19 4.03
N GLN A 223 13.51 25.18 3.14
CA GLN A 223 13.91 26.53 3.54
C GLN A 223 12.76 27.43 4.03
N LEU A 224 11.49 27.05 3.80
CA LEU A 224 10.32 27.84 4.18
C LEU A 224 9.65 27.32 5.46
N GLN A 225 9.56 28.16 6.49
CA GLN A 225 8.88 27.83 7.75
C GLN A 225 7.35 27.79 7.55
N GLY A 226 6.85 26.58 7.27
CA GLY A 226 5.43 26.27 7.09
C GLY A 226 5.27 24.89 6.47
N ASN A 227 6.02 24.65 5.38
CA ASN A 227 6.05 23.45 4.56
C ASN A 227 6.20 22.14 5.36
N MET A 228 6.93 22.16 6.48
CA MET A 228 7.14 20.98 7.33
C MET A 228 5.84 20.39 7.91
N ARG A 229 4.86 21.23 8.24
CA ARG A 229 3.55 20.78 8.74
C ARG A 229 2.70 20.21 7.62
N GLU A 230 2.65 20.90 6.49
CA GLU A 230 1.88 20.47 5.31
C GLU A 230 2.41 19.14 4.75
N ARG A 231 3.73 19.01 4.61
CA ARG A 231 4.41 17.74 4.29
C ARG A 231 4.05 16.62 5.27
N SER A 232 4.03 16.90 6.57
CA SER A 232 3.72 15.88 7.58
C SER A 232 2.26 15.43 7.50
N ASN A 233 1.33 16.36 7.27
CA ASN A 233 -0.09 16.07 7.09
C ASN A 233 -0.34 15.29 5.78
N PHE A 234 0.35 15.65 4.70
CA PHE A 234 0.30 14.96 3.41
C PHE A 234 0.75 13.50 3.54
N LEU A 235 1.94 13.27 4.09
CA LEU A 235 2.50 11.93 4.31
C LEU A 235 1.62 11.08 5.24
N ALA A 236 1.04 11.68 6.29
CA ALA A 236 0.10 10.99 7.16
C ALA A 236 -1.20 10.58 6.45
N ARG A 237 -1.73 11.45 5.57
CA ARG A 237 -2.90 11.14 4.72
C ARG A 237 -2.60 9.98 3.77
N GLU A 238 -1.51 10.06 3.00
CA GLU A 238 -1.10 8.96 2.11
C GLU A 238 -0.89 7.65 2.88
N ALA A 239 -0.13 7.65 3.98
CA ALA A 239 0.13 6.46 4.76
C ALA A 239 -1.17 5.83 5.32
N SER A 240 -2.15 6.64 5.73
CA SER A 240 -3.45 6.14 6.18
C SER A 240 -4.30 5.53 5.06
N LEU A 241 -4.31 6.12 3.87
CA LEU A 241 -4.99 5.58 2.69
C LEU A 241 -4.33 4.28 2.20
N LEU A 242 -3.00 4.26 2.07
CA LEU A 242 -2.22 3.08 1.68
C LEU A 242 -2.38 1.94 2.68
N LYS A 243 -2.43 2.26 3.98
CA LYS A 243 -2.71 1.27 5.03
C LYS A 243 -4.11 0.69 4.92
N TYR A 244 -5.13 1.52 4.66
CA TYR A 244 -6.50 1.05 4.41
C TYR A 244 -6.55 0.11 3.19
N LEU A 245 -5.88 0.46 2.08
CA LEU A 245 -5.82 -0.40 0.88
C LEU A 245 -5.08 -1.72 1.15
N ALA A 246 -4.02 -1.71 1.96
CA ALA A 246 -3.33 -2.94 2.36
C ALA A 246 -4.26 -3.86 3.18
N GLU A 247 -4.84 -3.34 4.26
CA GLU A 247 -5.68 -4.09 5.20
C GLU A 247 -6.98 -4.62 4.56
N GLU A 248 -7.67 -3.83 3.74
CA GLU A 248 -8.99 -4.18 3.17
C GLU A 248 -8.88 -5.19 2.01
N PHE A 249 -7.78 -5.19 1.26
CA PHE A 249 -7.61 -6.07 0.07
C PHE A 249 -6.57 -7.18 0.25
N SER A 250 -5.91 -7.25 1.40
CA SER A 250 -4.75 -8.13 1.65
C SER A 250 -3.64 -7.96 0.60
N ILE A 251 -3.41 -6.72 0.17
CA ILE A 251 -2.41 -6.36 -0.84
C ILE A 251 -1.11 -5.96 -0.16
N ILE A 252 0.02 -6.28 -0.79
CA ILE A 252 1.32 -5.73 -0.42
C ILE A 252 1.38 -4.29 -0.94
N VAL A 253 1.51 -3.29 -0.07
CA VAL A 253 1.48 -1.87 -0.49
C VAL A 253 2.81 -1.16 -0.25
N GLY A 254 3.10 -0.16 -1.09
CA GLY A 254 4.36 0.54 -1.09
C GLY A 254 4.30 2.04 -1.38
N GLY A 255 5.00 2.86 -0.59
CA GLY A 255 5.34 4.27 -0.85
C GLY A 255 6.40 4.79 0.12
N SER A 256 7.05 5.96 -0.15
CA SER A 256 8.37 6.41 0.37
C SER A 256 8.56 7.63 1.30
N VAL A 257 9.41 7.48 2.34
CA VAL A 257 9.71 8.50 3.36
C VAL A 257 11.21 8.53 3.74
N ASP A 258 11.64 9.66 4.32
CA ASP A 258 13.04 10.04 4.59
C ASP A 258 13.16 10.57 6.03
N CYS A 259 14.28 10.33 6.72
CA CYS A 259 14.46 10.62 8.15
C CYS A 259 15.64 11.56 8.46
N THR A 260 15.33 12.78 8.92
CA THR A 260 16.31 13.68 9.54
C THR A 260 16.33 13.53 11.05
N ARG A 261 17.52 13.30 11.63
CA ARG A 261 17.74 13.35 13.08
C ARG A 261 17.92 14.79 13.58
N PRO A 262 17.27 15.17 14.68
CA PRO A 262 17.87 15.99 15.72
C PRO A 262 18.38 15.11 16.87
N ARG A 263 19.46 15.54 17.55
CA ARG A 263 20.01 14.84 18.71
C ARG A 263 19.19 15.14 19.98
N ASN A 264 19.04 14.12 20.82
CA ASN A 264 18.92 14.18 22.28
C ASN A 264 17.57 14.60 22.92
N SER A 265 16.69 13.61 23.13
CA SER A 265 15.79 13.54 24.31
C SER A 265 15.30 12.09 24.53
N ARG A 266 14.86 11.77 25.75
CA ARG A 266 14.51 10.41 26.22
C ARG A 266 13.02 10.09 26.03
N VAL A 267 12.64 8.84 26.31
CA VAL A 267 11.27 8.25 26.22
C VAL A 267 10.91 7.94 24.74
N TRP A 268 10.49 6.73 24.34
CA TRP A 268 9.23 6.02 24.66
C TRP A 268 9.31 4.48 24.59
N VAL A 269 8.35 3.81 25.26
CA VAL A 269 8.06 2.36 25.29
C VAL A 269 6.55 2.22 25.64
N PRO A 270 5.77 1.17 25.25
CA PRO A 270 5.77 0.29 24.07
C PRO A 270 4.42 0.30 23.29
N MET A 271 4.33 -0.35 22.10
CA MET A 271 3.30 -1.38 21.74
C MET A 271 3.31 -1.76 20.25
N ARG A 272 2.92 -3.02 19.97
CA ARG A 272 2.62 -3.63 18.64
C ARG A 272 1.10 -3.48 18.35
N PRO A 273 0.58 -3.56 17.11
CA PRO A 273 0.96 -4.48 16.03
C PRO A 273 1.58 -3.85 14.77
N HIS A 274 2.10 -4.73 13.92
CA HIS A 274 3.04 -4.43 12.85
C HIS A 274 2.44 -3.54 11.74
N ILE A 275 3.13 -2.44 11.46
CA ILE A 275 2.98 -1.56 10.30
C ILE A 275 4.38 -1.41 9.72
N LEU A 276 4.52 -1.51 8.41
CA LEU A 276 5.76 -1.34 7.64
C LEU A 276 5.36 -0.51 6.36
N LEU A 277 6.23 0.01 5.45
CA LEU A 277 5.79 0.95 4.37
C LEU A 277 6.69 1.08 3.09
N ILE A 278 6.48 0.46 1.89
CA ILE A 278 7.55 0.32 0.81
C ILE A 278 8.14 1.63 0.27
N CYS A 279 9.14 2.11 1.00
CA CYS A 279 9.70 3.42 0.83
C CYS A 279 10.96 3.49 -0.02
N VAL A 280 10.84 3.56 -1.33
CA VAL A 280 11.99 3.84 -2.21
C VAL A 280 12.24 5.35 -2.37
N THR A 281 13.36 5.94 -1.92
CA THR A 281 13.95 7.17 -2.56
C THR A 281 15.42 7.46 -2.21
N LEU A 282 16.12 8.27 -3.02
CA LEU A 282 17.54 8.69 -2.94
C LEU A 282 17.86 9.55 -1.69
N SER A 283 19.09 9.63 -1.15
CA SER A 283 20.10 10.65 -1.54
C SER A 283 21.52 10.35 -0.98
N LEU A 284 22.50 11.21 -1.29
CA LEU A 284 23.95 11.01 -1.10
C LEU A 284 24.46 11.25 0.33
N ASN A 285 25.10 10.24 0.93
CA ASN A 285 26.52 10.32 1.29
C ASN A 285 27.10 8.94 1.67
N SER A 286 28.43 8.83 1.58
CA SER A 286 29.18 7.56 1.56
C SER A 286 29.12 6.73 2.86
N ASN A 287 29.17 5.40 2.69
CA ASN A 287 29.37 4.33 3.71
C ASN A 287 28.13 3.52 4.14
N CYS A 288 27.39 2.97 3.17
CA CYS A 288 26.63 1.73 3.34
C CYS A 288 27.05 0.72 2.27
N LEU A 289 27.15 -0.57 2.63
CA LEU A 289 27.37 -1.66 1.66
C LEU A 289 26.22 -1.66 0.65
N PRO A 290 26.50 -1.65 -0.67
CA PRO A 290 25.45 -1.58 -1.67
C PRO A 290 24.72 -2.92 -1.77
N LEU A 291 23.40 -2.87 -2.01
CA LEU A 291 22.54 -4.04 -2.20
C LEU A 291 22.92 -4.87 -3.44
N THR A 292 23.80 -4.33 -4.31
CA THR A 292 24.47 -5.07 -5.38
C THR A 292 25.38 -6.19 -4.87
N ALA A 293 25.83 -6.15 -3.61
CA ALA A 293 26.63 -7.22 -2.99
C ALA A 293 25.81 -8.45 -2.58
N LEU A 294 24.48 -8.38 -2.62
CA LEU A 294 23.56 -9.50 -2.32
C LEU A 294 22.96 -10.15 -3.59
N LEU A 295 23.29 -9.62 -4.77
CA LEU A 295 22.94 -10.22 -6.05
C LEU A 295 24.20 -10.87 -6.64
N PRO A 296 24.28 -12.20 -6.74
CA PRO A 296 25.41 -12.86 -7.40
C PRO A 296 25.31 -12.60 -8.92
N TRP A 297 26.09 -11.64 -9.40
CA TRP A 297 26.33 -11.43 -10.83
C TRP A 297 27.48 -12.33 -11.27
N ASN A 298 27.13 -13.47 -11.88
CA ASN A 298 27.99 -14.28 -12.74
C ASN A 298 27.21 -14.57 -14.03
#